data_AF-W7SFD3-F1
#
_entry.id   AF-W7SFD3-F1
#
_cell.length_a   1.000
_cell.length_b   1.000
_cell.length_c   1.000
_cell.angle_alpha   90.00
_cell.angle_beta   90.00
_cell.angle_gamma   90.00
#
_symmetry.space_group_name_H-M   'P 1'
#
loop_
_entity.id
_entity.type
_entity.pdbx_description
1 polymer ?
#
loop_
_entity_poly.entity_id
_entity_poly.type
_entity_poly.pdbx_seq_one_letter_code
_entity_poly.pdbx_strand_id
1 'polypeptide(L)'
;MKVERGDGKKPLVARWGGVSLAHRRITREVLKDDLPAIWRKRPAELVTRLRVGLCELCHARADVETHHVRRLHDLRAGNQAEQPEWAKLMASRRRKALIVCRDCHDQIHNGHSSRRVSRNVALESDVR
;
A
#
# COMPACT_ATOMS: atom_id res chain seq x y z
N MET A 1 -17.25 -42.41 3.90
CA MET A 1 -18.26 -43.09 3.05
C MET A 1 -18.26 -44.57 3.41
N LYS A 2 -19.43 -45.14 3.76
CA LYS A 2 -19.60 -46.53 4.19
C LYS A 2 -20.43 -47.24 3.13
N VAL A 3 -19.93 -48.35 2.59
CA VAL A 3 -20.64 -49.18 1.62
C VAL A 3 -20.95 -50.52 2.29
N GLU A 4 -22.24 -50.79 2.47
CA GLU A 4 -22.72 -52.06 3.02
C GLU A 4 -22.45 -53.20 2.04
N ARG A 5 -22.18 -54.40 2.58
CA ARG A 5 -22.11 -55.63 1.79
C ARG A 5 -23.12 -56.62 2.36
N GLY A 6 -23.72 -57.43 1.48
CA GLY A 6 -24.73 -58.43 1.84
C GLY A 6 -24.29 -59.47 2.88
N ASP A 7 -25.27 -60.29 3.29
CA ASP A 7 -25.38 -61.01 4.57
C ASP A 7 -24.09 -61.40 5.29
N GLY A 8 -23.95 -60.83 6.49
CA GLY A 8 -22.93 -61.18 7.49
C GLY A 8 -21.55 -60.56 7.28
N LYS A 9 -21.31 -59.86 6.17
CA LYS A 9 -19.97 -59.30 5.88
C LYS A 9 -19.81 -57.90 6.46
N LYS A 10 -18.66 -57.66 7.12
CA LYS A 10 -18.31 -56.32 7.60
C LYS A 10 -18.33 -55.32 6.43
N PRO A 11 -18.92 -54.13 6.63
CA PRO A 11 -19.04 -53.10 5.61
C PRO A 11 -17.69 -52.52 5.22
N LEU A 12 -17.55 -52.10 3.95
CA LEU A 12 -16.34 -51.45 3.47
C LEU A 12 -16.37 -49.98 3.87
N VAL A 13 -15.38 -49.57 4.66
CA VAL A 13 -15.18 -48.19 5.08
C VAL A 13 -13.96 -47.64 4.35
N ALA A 14 -14.18 -46.72 3.42
CA ALA A 14 -13.08 -46.00 2.79
C ALA A 14 -12.43 -45.06 3.82
N ARG A 15 -11.18 -45.35 4.21
CA ARG A 15 -10.33 -44.49 5.05
C ARG A 15 -9.36 -43.74 4.16
N TRP A 16 -9.39 -42.42 4.20
CA TRP A 16 -8.40 -41.59 3.53
C TRP A 16 -7.21 -41.40 4.47
N GLY A 17 -6.06 -42.02 4.18
CA GLY A 17 -4.82 -41.82 4.95
C GLY A 17 -4.91 -42.13 6.46
N GLY A 18 -5.85 -42.98 6.89
CA GLY A 18 -6.04 -43.35 8.29
C GLY A 18 -6.86 -42.37 9.14
N VAL A 19 -7.20 -41.19 8.63
CA VAL A 19 -7.99 -40.17 9.34
C VAL A 19 -9.43 -40.13 8.81
N SER A 20 -10.40 -40.07 9.72
CA SER A 20 -11.81 -39.93 9.33
C SER A 20 -12.07 -38.50 8.84
N LEU A 21 -12.51 -38.34 7.59
CA LEU A 21 -12.97 -37.06 7.04
C LEU A 21 -14.34 -36.61 7.59
N ALA A 22 -14.91 -37.35 8.56
CA ALA A 22 -16.14 -36.94 9.20
C ALA A 22 -15.90 -35.63 9.95
N HIS A 23 -16.67 -34.60 9.61
CA HIS A 23 -16.57 -33.27 10.20
C HIS A 23 -16.93 -33.34 11.69
N ARG A 24 -15.92 -33.53 12.55
CA ARG A 24 -16.07 -33.37 14.00
C ARG A 24 -15.98 -31.87 14.28
N ARG A 25 -17.07 -31.27 14.78
CA ARG A 25 -16.98 -29.96 15.44
C ARG A 25 -16.15 -30.15 16.72
N ILE A 26 -14.83 -30.05 16.59
CA ILE A 26 -13.88 -30.18 17.71
C ILE A 26 -14.05 -29.00 18.68
N THR A 27 -14.40 -27.83 18.16
CA THR A 27 -14.74 -26.64 18.92
C THR A 27 -16.22 -26.32 18.75
N ARG A 28 -16.92 -26.13 19.87
CA ARG A 28 -18.34 -25.70 19.90
C ARG A 28 -18.46 -24.19 19.66
N GLU A 29 -17.36 -23.47 19.90
CA GLU A 29 -17.27 -22.02 19.82
C GLU A 29 -16.85 -21.58 18.42
N VAL A 30 -17.52 -20.55 17.91
CA VAL A 30 -17.16 -19.87 16.66
C VAL A 30 -15.81 -19.20 16.87
N LEU A 31 -14.84 -19.50 16.00
CA LEU A 31 -13.56 -18.79 15.97
C LEU A 31 -13.84 -17.29 15.84
N LYS A 32 -13.53 -16.51 16.89
CA LYS A 32 -13.59 -15.06 16.83
C LYS A 32 -12.23 -14.56 16.35
N ASP A 33 -12.17 -14.10 15.10
CA ASP A 33 -11.00 -13.43 14.51
C ASP A 33 -10.80 -12.00 15.06
N ASP A 34 -11.16 -11.77 16.32
CA ASP A 34 -10.94 -10.51 17.00
C ASP A 34 -9.49 -10.45 17.48
N LEU A 35 -8.61 -9.97 16.60
CA LEU A 35 -7.22 -9.69 16.97
C LEU A 35 -7.17 -8.71 18.17
N PRO A 36 -6.37 -9.00 19.21
CA PRO A 36 -6.30 -8.14 20.39
C PRO A 36 -5.94 -6.69 20.02
N ALA A 37 -6.41 -5.70 20.78
CA ALA A 37 -6.24 -4.28 20.45
C ALA A 37 -4.77 -3.85 20.25
N ILE A 38 -3.82 -4.52 20.92
CA ILE A 38 -2.37 -4.36 20.73
C ILE A 38 -1.90 -4.69 19.29
N TRP A 39 -2.64 -5.54 18.57
CA TRP A 39 -2.41 -5.89 17.17
C TRP A 39 -3.20 -5.02 16.19
N ARG A 40 -4.06 -4.10 16.68
CA ARG A 40 -4.63 -3.03 15.85
C ARG A 40 -3.48 -2.08 15.53
N LYS A 41 -2.75 -2.40 14.46
CA LYS A 41 -1.63 -1.59 13.96
C LYS A 41 -2.15 -0.16 13.80
N ARG A 42 -1.40 0.82 14.30
CA ARG A 42 -1.63 2.24 13.95
C ARG A 42 -1.81 2.32 12.43
N PRO A 43 -2.74 3.15 11.92
CA PRO A 43 -2.92 3.29 10.48
C PRO A 43 -1.56 3.49 9.83
N ALA A 44 -1.26 2.69 8.81
CA ALA A 44 0.00 2.81 8.11
C ALA A 44 0.13 4.27 7.65
N GLU A 45 1.25 4.91 7.94
CA GLU A 45 1.41 6.35 7.72
C GLU A 45 1.12 6.77 6.27
N LEU A 46 1.36 5.86 5.32
CA LEU A 46 0.98 6.03 3.93
C LEU A 46 -0.54 6.22 3.75
N VAL A 47 -1.36 5.42 4.42
CA VAL A 47 -2.83 5.53 4.38
C VAL A 47 -3.27 6.86 4.97
N THR A 48 -2.64 7.29 6.07
CA THR A 48 -2.94 8.60 6.68
C THR A 48 -2.62 9.74 5.71
N ARG A 49 -1.43 9.72 5.08
CA ARG A 49 -1.03 10.76 4.12
C ARG A 49 -1.90 10.75 2.86
N LEU A 50 -2.31 9.58 2.36
CA LEU A 50 -3.22 9.47 1.23
C LEU A 50 -4.59 10.08 1.54
N ARG A 51 -5.12 9.85 2.75
CA ARG A 51 -6.38 10.44 3.21
C ARG A 51 -6.34 11.96 3.33
N VAL A 52 -5.15 12.53 3.56
CA VAL A 52 -4.99 13.99 3.61
C VAL A 52 -5.16 14.63 2.22
N GLY A 53 -4.89 13.89 1.14
CA GLY A 53 -5.13 14.36 -0.23
C GLY A 53 -4.23 15.53 -0.66
N LEU A 54 -3.02 15.64 -0.11
CA LEU A 54 -2.06 16.71 -0.42
C LEU A 54 -0.89 16.16 -1.22
N CYS A 55 -0.56 16.81 -2.34
CA CYS A 55 0.66 16.53 -3.09
C CYS A 55 1.87 16.99 -2.28
N GLU A 56 2.86 16.13 -2.05
CA GLU A 56 4.04 16.47 -1.25
C GLU A 56 5.10 17.28 -2.01
N LEU A 57 4.92 17.45 -3.32
CA LEU A 57 5.79 18.27 -4.16
C LEU A 57 5.23 19.69 -4.31
N CYS A 58 4.02 19.82 -4.87
CA CYS A 58 3.40 21.11 -5.14
C CYS A 58 2.47 21.61 -4.03
N HIS A 59 2.19 20.79 -3.00
CA HIS A 59 1.29 21.12 -1.88
C HIS A 59 -0.17 21.42 -2.28
N ALA A 60 -0.55 21.12 -3.52
CA ALA A 60 -1.93 21.25 -3.98
C ALA A 60 -2.81 20.14 -3.39
N ARG A 61 -4.07 20.48 -3.08
CA ARG A 61 -5.14 19.51 -2.85
C ARG A 61 -5.73 19.11 -4.20
N ALA A 62 -5.56 17.85 -4.57
CA ALA A 62 -6.07 17.27 -5.82
C ALA A 62 -6.23 15.76 -5.64
N ASP A 63 -6.70 15.08 -6.68
CA ASP A 63 -6.61 13.62 -6.72
C ASP A 63 -5.13 13.21 -6.69
N VAL A 64 -4.76 12.47 -5.65
CA VAL A 64 -3.39 12.07 -5.38
C VAL A 64 -3.16 10.59 -5.67
N GLU A 65 -1.98 10.32 -6.21
CA GLU A 65 -1.46 9.00 -6.54
C GLU A 65 -0.15 8.77 -5.77
N THR A 66 0.22 7.51 -5.60
CA THR A 66 1.47 7.18 -4.89
C THR A 66 2.57 6.81 -5.87
N HIS A 67 3.60 7.64 -5.95
CA HIS A 67 4.83 7.34 -6.65
C HIS A 67 5.73 6.46 -5.75
N HIS A 68 6.00 5.22 -6.20
CA HIS A 68 6.80 4.24 -5.49
C HIS A 68 8.12 3.94 -6.21
N VAL A 69 9.22 3.88 -5.45
CA VAL A 69 10.54 3.49 -5.97
C VAL A 69 10.99 2.15 -5.39
N ARG A 70 11.75 1.37 -6.17
CA ARG A 70 12.23 0.05 -5.77
C ARG A 70 13.19 0.12 -4.58
N ARG A 71 14.21 0.97 -4.66
CA ARG A 71 15.26 1.13 -3.63
C ARG A 71 15.61 2.62 -3.47
N LEU A 72 15.85 3.03 -2.22
CA LEU A 72 16.25 4.42 -1.90
C LEU A 72 17.69 4.72 -2.32
N HIS A 73 18.56 3.71 -2.31
CA HIS A 73 19.95 3.88 -2.75
C HIS A 73 20.03 4.21 -4.25
N ASP A 74 19.11 3.69 -5.06
CA ASP A 74 19.06 3.96 -6.50
C ASP A 74 18.82 5.45 -6.78
N LEU A 75 18.17 6.17 -5.85
CA LEU A 75 18.00 7.63 -5.92
C LEU A 75 19.25 8.43 -5.55
N ARG A 76 20.31 7.80 -5.03
CA ARG A 76 21.56 8.45 -4.59
C ARG A 76 22.71 8.26 -5.58
N ALA A 77 22.51 7.47 -6.64
CA ALA A 77 23.53 7.22 -7.64
C ALA A 77 23.71 8.48 -8.51
N GLY A 78 24.66 9.36 -8.16
CA GLY A 78 25.03 10.54 -8.94
C GLY A 78 25.27 11.81 -8.12
N ASN A 79 25.55 12.92 -8.80
CA ASN A 79 25.72 14.23 -8.16
C ASN A 79 24.39 14.71 -7.57
N GLN A 80 24.34 14.90 -6.25
CA GLN A 80 23.14 15.32 -5.54
C GLN A 80 22.61 16.71 -5.98
N ALA A 81 23.47 17.52 -6.59
CA ALA A 81 23.12 18.81 -7.18
C ALA A 81 22.22 18.69 -8.43
N GLU A 82 22.38 17.62 -9.22
CA GLU A 82 21.62 17.37 -10.45
C GLU A 82 20.36 16.52 -10.20
N GLN A 83 20.15 16.09 -8.95
CA GLN A 83 19.00 15.26 -8.63
C GLN A 83 17.70 16.06 -8.69
N PRO A 84 16.62 15.46 -9.21
CA PRO A 84 15.32 16.08 -9.23
C PRO A 84 14.79 16.26 -7.80
N GLU A 85 13.98 17.30 -7.58
CA GLU A 85 13.45 17.66 -6.26
C GLU A 85 12.70 16.51 -5.58
N TRP A 86 11.98 15.69 -6.34
CA TRP A 86 11.28 14.52 -5.82
C TRP A 86 12.24 13.47 -5.25
N ALA A 87 13.40 13.24 -5.88
CA ALA A 87 14.39 12.28 -5.42
C ALA A 87 15.06 12.76 -4.13
N LYS A 88 15.36 14.07 -4.03
CA LYS A 88 15.86 14.69 -2.80
C LYS A 88 14.87 14.54 -1.65
N LEU A 89 13.58 14.76 -1.91
CA LEU A 89 12.53 14.63 -0.90
C LEU A 89 12.36 13.19 -0.41
N MET A 90 12.40 12.20 -1.31
CA MET A 90 12.35 10.78 -0.93
C MET A 90 13.59 10.35 -0.14
N ALA A 91 14.77 10.84 -0.53
CA ALA A 91 16.03 10.55 0.14
C ALA A 91 16.11 11.17 1.55
N SER A 92 15.62 12.40 1.73
CA SER A 92 15.61 13.09 3.03
C SER A 92 14.61 12.44 3.99
N ARG A 93 13.40 12.12 3.51
CA ARG A 93 12.38 11.43 4.31
C ARG A 93 12.69 9.95 4.55
N ARG A 94 13.66 9.38 3.83
CA ARG A 94 14.01 7.95 3.81
C ARG A 94 12.80 7.04 3.55
N ARG A 95 11.93 7.44 2.62
CA ARG A 95 10.66 6.75 2.29
C ARG A 95 10.59 6.39 0.82
N LYS A 96 10.24 5.14 0.53
CA LYS A 96 10.07 4.64 -0.85
C LYS A 96 8.77 5.10 -1.52
N ALA A 97 7.93 5.84 -0.81
CA ALA A 97 6.60 6.24 -1.25
C ALA A 97 6.38 7.74 -1.08
N LEU A 98 6.07 8.41 -2.18
CA LEU A 98 5.76 9.82 -2.29
C LEU A 98 4.33 9.98 -2.80
N ILE A 99 3.55 10.89 -2.20
CA ILE A 99 2.18 11.16 -2.62
C ILE A 99 2.19 12.41 -3.49
N VAL A 100 1.67 12.30 -4.71
CA VAL A 100 1.77 13.31 -5.75
C VAL A 100 0.45 13.44 -6.50
N CYS A 101 0.13 14.62 -7.04
CA CYS A 101 -0.95 14.74 -8.01
C CYS A 101 -0.53 14.12 -9.36
N ARG A 102 -1.50 13.88 -10.26
CA ARG A 102 -1.26 13.33 -11.61
C ARG A 102 -0.20 14.10 -12.39
N ASP A 103 -0.30 15.42 -12.44
CA ASP A 103 0.67 16.26 -13.17
C ASP A 103 2.11 16.06 -12.68
N CYS A 104 2.28 15.96 -11.35
CA CYS A 104 3.59 15.70 -10.76
C CYS A 104 4.04 14.25 -10.99
N HIS A 105 3.10 13.30 -10.98
CA HIS A 105 3.38 11.90 -11.27
C HIS A 105 3.91 11.73 -12.70
N ASP A 106 3.26 12.36 -13.67
CA ASP A 106 3.66 12.34 -15.08
C ASP A 106 5.01 13.02 -15.29
N GLN A 107 5.28 14.15 -14.64
CA GLN A 107 6.58 14.82 -14.70
C GLN A 107 7.72 13.94 -14.18
N ILE A 108 7.48 13.15 -13.13
CA ILE A 108 8.46 12.20 -12.60
C ILE A 108 8.76 11.10 -13.64
N HIS A 109 7.73 10.53 -14.28
CA HIS A 109 7.91 9.51 -15.32
C HIS A 109 8.60 10.04 -16.56
N ASN A 110 8.31 11.28 -16.93
CA ASN A 110 8.91 11.96 -18.08
C ASN A 110 10.32 12.50 -17.79
N GLY A 111 10.88 12.29 -16.60
CA GLY A 111 12.23 12.76 -16.23
C GLY A 111 12.34 14.29 -16.07
N HIS A 112 11.23 15.02 -16.05
CA HIS A 112 11.23 16.46 -15.89
C HIS A 112 11.31 16.80 -14.40
N SER A 113 12.44 17.36 -13.95
CA SER A 113 12.48 17.99 -12.64
C SER A 113 11.66 19.27 -12.72
N SER A 114 10.54 19.33 -12.00
CA SER A 114 9.75 20.55 -11.91
C SER A 114 10.61 21.61 -11.21
N ARG A 115 11.41 22.36 -11.96
CA ARG A 115 11.97 23.62 -11.47
C ARG A 115 10.77 24.46 -11.11
N ARG A 116 10.60 24.77 -9.82
CA ARG A 116 9.47 25.59 -9.37
C ARG A 116 9.45 26.86 -10.22
N VAL A 117 8.52 26.95 -11.15
CA VAL A 117 8.11 28.25 -11.66
C VAL A 117 7.31 28.82 -10.50
N SER A 118 7.95 29.64 -9.68
CA SER A 118 7.23 30.57 -8.83
C SER A 118 6.29 31.33 -9.75
N ARG A 119 5.00 30.96 -9.74
CA ARG A 119 3.96 31.88 -10.19
C ARG A 119 3.94 32.96 -9.12
N ASN A 120 4.81 33.95 -9.27
CA ASN A 120 4.60 35.24 -8.67
C ASN A 120 3.29 35.73 -9.28
N VAL A 121 2.18 35.50 -8.58
CA VAL A 121 0.95 36.24 -8.83
C VAL A 121 1.32 37.66 -8.46
N ALA A 122 1.65 38.46 -9.47
CA ALA A 122 1.70 39.90 -9.34
C ALA A 122 0.31 40.31 -8.87
N LEU A 123 0.20 40.71 -7.61
CA LEU A 123 -0.90 41.53 -7.16
C LEU A 123 -0.66 42.89 -7.82
N GLU A 124 -1.12 43.03 -9.07
CA GLU A 124 -1.29 44.35 -9.65
C GLU A 124 -2.34 45.08 -8.80
N SER A 125 -1.82 46.04 -8.03
CA SER A 125 -2.61 47.07 -7.38
C SER A 125 -3.18 47.97 -8.47
N ASP A 126 -4.45 47.80 -8.81
CA ASP A 126 -5.19 48.87 -9.47
C ASP A 126 -5.81 49.77 -8.39
N VAL A 127 -5.06 50.83 -8.10
CA VAL A 127 -5.61 52.09 -7.62
C VAL A 127 -6.40 52.69 -8.77
N ARG A 128 -7.72 52.81 -8.60
CA ARG A 128 -8.54 53.91 -9.14
C ARG A 128 -9.88 53.98 -8.42
#